data_AF-A0A1A6HKQ2-F1
#
_entry.id   AF-A0A1A6HKQ2-F1
#
_cell.length_a   1.000
_cell.length_b   1.000
_cell.length_c   1.000
_cell.angle_alpha   90.00
_cell.angle_beta   90.00
_cell.angle_gamma   90.00
#
_symmetry.space_group_name_H-M   'P 1'
#
loop_
_entity.id
_entity.type
_entity.pdbx_description
1 polymer ?
#
loop_
_entity_poly.entity_id
_entity_poly.type
_entity_poly.pdbx_seq_one_letter_code
_entity_poly.pdbx_strand_id
1 'polypeptide(L)'
;GAVLTKSFVCLPALIQKFQDGRDVNQGPGSHFEGVERELMQLTWEPVGYNGPSLTGYSLCPTDAEVPREALSFHGDATGAQVHLDDLRSTAHRRSTFHDGIVFSQRPVWPGERVALRVLRHENGWCGGLRVGFTRLDPAHMVGSCLPPFVCPDLEEQSPTWAALLPEGFVRAGNVVCFWVNRRGWLFAKVNAGRPLLLRKDVLVQGAPLWAVMDVYGTTKAIELLDPKANAWITGGEPVPEPEVTSGEECVICFHNTANTRLIPCGHSHFCSSCAWHVFKDTAKCPMCRWQIEEVTVVPSLKTEEGS
;
A
#
# COMPACT_ATOMS: atom_id res chain seq x y z
N GLY A 1 -4.55 -23.15 -15.17
CA GLY A 1 -5.29 -22.97 -13.91
C GLY A 1 -6.25 -21.83 -14.10
N ALA A 2 -7.54 -22.04 -13.87
CA ALA A 2 -8.58 -21.04 -14.11
C ALA A 2 -8.39 -19.82 -13.20
N VAL A 3 -8.37 -18.62 -13.79
CA VAL A 3 -8.38 -17.34 -13.07
C VAL A 3 -9.84 -17.06 -12.71
N LEU A 4 -10.15 -17.08 -11.42
CA LEU A 4 -11.45 -16.67 -10.89
C LEU A 4 -11.48 -15.14 -10.80
N THR A 5 -12.13 -14.46 -11.74
CA THR A 5 -12.50 -13.05 -11.60
C THR A 5 -13.83 -12.95 -10.86
N LYS A 6 -13.82 -12.41 -9.63
CA LYS A 6 -15.04 -11.92 -8.98
C LYS A 6 -15.45 -10.63 -9.68
N SER A 7 -16.52 -10.69 -10.49
CA SER A 7 -17.19 -9.49 -10.96
C SER A 7 -17.96 -8.87 -9.80
N PHE A 8 -17.66 -7.62 -9.46
CA PHE A 8 -18.50 -6.82 -8.57
C PHE A 8 -19.79 -6.47 -9.33
N VAL A 9 -20.86 -7.25 -9.11
CA VAL A 9 -22.21 -6.85 -9.51
C VAL A 9 -22.80 -6.09 -8.33
N CYS A 10 -22.88 -4.77 -8.45
CA CYS A 10 -23.56 -3.92 -7.48
C CYS A 10 -25.08 -4.14 -7.66
N LEU A 11 -25.71 -4.93 -6.78
CA LEU A 11 -27.18 -5.00 -6.76
C LEU A 11 -27.75 -3.71 -6.11
N PRO A 12 -28.66 -2.98 -6.78
CA PRO A 12 -29.25 -1.74 -6.26
C PRO A 12 -29.97 -1.89 -4.90
N ALA A 13 -30.32 -3.11 -4.49
CA ALA A 13 -31.12 -3.37 -3.29
C ALA A 13 -30.37 -3.20 -1.95
N LEU A 14 -29.04 -3.18 -1.94
CA LEU A 14 -28.25 -3.00 -0.70
C LEU A 14 -28.06 -1.53 -0.30
N ILE A 15 -28.22 -0.59 -1.24
CA ILE A 15 -28.03 0.85 -1.02
C ILE A 15 -29.20 1.43 -0.21
N GLN A 16 -30.43 0.94 -0.44
CA GLN A 16 -31.62 1.46 0.26
C GLN A 16 -31.61 1.15 1.77
N LYS A 17 -31.05 0.01 2.19
CA LYS A 17 -31.02 -0.38 3.62
C LYS A 17 -30.00 0.39 4.46
N PHE A 18 -29.01 1.04 3.85
CA PHE A 18 -28.02 1.87 4.56
C PHE A 18 -28.44 3.34 4.69
N GLN A 19 -29.39 3.80 3.87
CA GLN A 19 -29.86 5.19 3.91
C GLN A 19 -31.01 5.42 4.90
N ASP A 20 -31.82 4.41 5.21
CA ASP A 20 -32.94 4.52 6.14
C ASP A 20 -32.56 4.33 7.64
N GLY A 21 -31.29 4.05 7.94
CA GLY A 21 -30.80 3.74 9.30
C GLY A 21 -30.14 4.89 10.06
N ARG A 22 -30.15 6.13 9.53
CA ARG A 22 -29.55 7.31 10.19
C ARG A 22 -30.59 8.39 10.44
N ASP A 23 -31.62 8.05 11.19
CA ASP A 23 -32.29 8.99 12.09
C ASP A 23 -32.86 8.22 13.28
N VAL A 24 -32.87 8.87 14.45
CA VAL A 24 -33.37 8.44 15.76
C VAL A 24 -32.33 7.90 16.77
N ASN A 25 -32.01 8.77 17.73
CA ASN A 25 -31.54 8.45 19.07
C ASN A 25 -32.46 7.45 19.79
N GLN A 26 -31.95 6.30 20.26
CA GLN A 26 -32.38 5.64 21.51
C GLN A 26 -31.46 4.46 21.91
N GLY A 27 -31.30 4.27 23.22
CA GLY A 27 -30.42 3.30 23.87
C GLY A 27 -30.90 1.83 23.85
N PRO A 28 -30.28 0.94 24.67
CA PRO A 28 -30.00 -0.45 24.29
C PRO A 28 -31.09 -1.47 24.68
N GLY A 29 -31.29 -2.49 23.84
CA GLY A 29 -32.09 -3.68 24.17
C GLY A 29 -32.42 -4.59 22.97
N SER A 30 -31.84 -5.80 22.99
CA SER A 30 -32.30 -7.09 22.41
C SER A 30 -33.34 -7.12 21.28
N HIS A 31 -33.05 -7.79 20.15
CA HIS A 31 -33.43 -9.19 19.88
C HIS A 31 -33.03 -9.64 18.44
N PHE A 32 -32.54 -10.87 18.35
CA PHE A 32 -32.31 -11.67 17.14
C PHE A 32 -33.63 -12.03 16.41
N GLU A 33 -33.59 -12.22 15.08
CA GLU A 33 -33.84 -13.51 14.38
C GLU A 33 -34.24 -13.32 12.90
N GLY A 34 -33.60 -14.09 12.01
CA GLY A 34 -34.19 -14.59 10.77
C GLY A 34 -34.03 -13.77 9.50
N VAL A 35 -33.05 -14.13 8.64
CA VAL A 35 -33.31 -14.68 7.28
C VAL A 35 -32.07 -15.49 6.85
N GLU A 36 -31.93 -16.71 7.37
CA GLU A 36 -31.20 -17.77 6.66
C GLU A 36 -32.20 -18.48 5.74
N ARG A 37 -31.95 -18.41 4.42
CA ARG A 37 -32.29 -19.40 3.36
C ARG A 37 -32.44 -18.68 2.02
N GLU A 38 -31.34 -18.56 1.28
CA GLU A 38 -31.31 -18.70 -0.18
C GLU A 38 -29.85 -18.76 -0.65
N LEU A 39 -29.19 -19.87 -0.32
CA LEU A 39 -27.97 -20.31 -0.99
C LEU A 39 -28.25 -21.70 -1.57
N MET A 40 -27.84 -21.88 -2.82
CA MET A 40 -27.88 -23.10 -3.66
C MET A 40 -29.00 -23.16 -4.70
N GLN A 41 -28.70 -22.58 -5.88
CA GLN A 41 -28.99 -23.20 -7.18
C GLN A 41 -28.34 -22.39 -8.30
N LEU A 42 -27.09 -22.73 -8.66
CA LEU A 42 -26.54 -22.47 -9.99
C LEU A 42 -25.76 -23.72 -10.41
N THR A 43 -26.31 -24.42 -11.39
CA THR A 43 -25.74 -25.63 -12.02
C THR A 43 -24.64 -25.24 -13.00
N TRP A 44 -23.59 -26.07 -13.08
CA TRP A 44 -22.42 -25.89 -13.94
C TRP A 44 -22.56 -26.78 -15.19
N GLU A 45 -22.35 -26.25 -16.39
CA GLU A 45 -22.15 -27.05 -17.61
C GLU A 45 -20.75 -26.79 -18.21
N PRO A 46 -20.04 -27.81 -18.72
CA PRO A 46 -18.72 -27.64 -19.33
C PRO A 46 -18.84 -27.33 -20.83
N VAL A 47 -18.24 -26.23 -21.28
CA VAL A 47 -18.06 -25.96 -22.71
C VAL A 47 -16.65 -26.38 -23.13
N GLY A 48 -16.55 -27.41 -23.96
CA GLY A 48 -15.31 -27.84 -24.59
C GLY A 48 -14.86 -26.87 -25.70
N TYR A 49 -13.56 -26.65 -25.83
CA TYR A 49 -12.99 -25.85 -26.90
C TYR A 49 -11.93 -26.65 -27.68
N ASN A 50 -12.18 -26.83 -28.98
CA ASN A 50 -11.22 -27.36 -29.95
C ASN A 50 -10.32 -26.22 -30.43
N GLY A 51 -9.00 -26.36 -30.26
CA GLY A 51 -8.02 -25.42 -30.82
C GLY A 51 -7.45 -25.91 -32.16
N PRO A 52 -6.82 -25.03 -32.94
CA PRO A 52 -5.74 -25.41 -33.84
C PRO A 52 -4.39 -24.95 -33.28
N SER A 53 -3.42 -25.86 -33.33
CA SER A 53 -1.99 -25.62 -33.17
C SER A 53 -1.43 -24.99 -34.43
N LEU A 54 -0.61 -23.93 -34.33
CA LEU A 54 0.51 -23.70 -35.24
C LEU A 54 1.65 -22.91 -34.58
N THR A 55 2.85 -23.41 -34.87
CA THR A 55 4.21 -23.02 -34.53
C THR A 55 4.64 -21.64 -35.05
N GLY A 56 5.48 -20.95 -34.28
CA GLY A 56 6.26 -19.80 -34.77
C GLY A 56 7.14 -19.19 -33.68
N TYR A 57 8.38 -19.67 -33.55
CA TYR A 57 9.43 -18.96 -32.82
C TYR A 57 9.81 -17.72 -33.63
N SER A 58 9.51 -16.52 -33.11
CA SER A 58 10.03 -15.26 -33.64
C SER A 58 10.85 -14.57 -32.56
N LEU A 59 12.10 -14.29 -32.90
CA LEU A 59 13.13 -13.67 -32.07
C LEU A 59 12.68 -12.29 -31.59
N CYS A 60 12.92 -12.02 -30.31
CA CYS A 60 12.53 -10.82 -29.59
C CYS A 60 13.13 -9.56 -30.24
N PRO A 61 12.36 -8.52 -30.55
CA PRO A 61 12.92 -7.20 -30.73
C PRO A 61 13.37 -6.70 -29.36
N THR A 62 14.62 -6.24 -29.27
CA THR A 62 15.20 -5.56 -28.11
C THR A 62 14.23 -4.52 -27.54
N ASP A 63 13.96 -4.59 -26.22
CA ASP A 63 13.20 -3.61 -25.44
C ASP A 63 13.82 -2.21 -25.58
N ALA A 64 13.48 -1.50 -26.65
CA ALA A 64 13.57 -0.06 -26.68
C ALA A 64 12.43 0.44 -25.78
N GLU A 65 12.76 0.83 -24.54
CA GLU A 65 11.81 1.38 -23.57
C GLU A 65 11.04 2.54 -24.20
N VAL A 66 9.80 2.30 -24.63
CA VAL A 66 8.90 3.37 -25.06
C VAL A 66 8.72 4.30 -23.86
N PRO A 67 8.96 5.62 -24.01
CA PRO A 67 8.87 6.55 -22.90
C PRO A 67 7.45 6.50 -22.30
N ARG A 68 7.35 6.05 -21.05
CA ARG A 68 6.06 5.91 -20.36
C ARG A 68 5.39 7.26 -20.23
N GLU A 69 4.07 7.28 -20.43
CA GLU A 69 3.23 8.45 -20.21
C GLU A 69 3.33 8.91 -18.75
N ALA A 70 3.35 10.23 -18.52
CA ALA A 70 3.33 10.78 -17.17
C ALA A 70 2.06 10.34 -16.42
N LEU A 71 2.16 10.16 -15.10
CA LEU A 71 0.99 9.78 -14.30
C LEU A 71 0.05 10.97 -14.12
N SER A 72 -1.24 10.70 -14.27
CA SER A 72 -2.33 11.57 -13.87
C SER A 72 -3.31 10.76 -13.02
N PHE A 73 -4.24 11.43 -12.34
CA PHE A 73 -5.36 10.79 -11.68
C PHE A 73 -6.36 10.25 -12.72
N HIS A 74 -6.98 9.11 -12.40
CA HIS A 74 -8.08 8.57 -13.19
C HIS A 74 -9.32 9.46 -13.02
N GLY A 75 -10.02 9.77 -14.12
CA GLY A 75 -11.10 10.77 -14.14
C GLY A 75 -12.37 10.35 -13.40
N ASP A 76 -12.79 9.09 -13.58
CA ASP A 76 -14.12 8.63 -13.13
C ASP A 76 -14.08 7.79 -11.84
N ALA A 77 -12.88 7.36 -11.45
CA ALA A 77 -12.65 6.50 -10.30
C ALA A 77 -12.11 7.36 -9.14
N THR A 78 -12.96 8.23 -8.62
CA THR A 78 -12.58 9.11 -7.50
C THR A 78 -13.66 9.11 -6.43
N GLY A 79 -13.26 9.28 -5.17
CA GLY A 79 -14.19 9.42 -4.07
C GLY A 79 -15.08 10.66 -4.21
N ALA A 80 -16.25 10.62 -3.59
CA ALA A 80 -17.30 11.64 -3.77
C ALA A 80 -16.89 13.07 -3.35
N GLN A 81 -15.85 13.22 -2.53
CA GLN A 81 -15.35 14.53 -2.09
C GLN A 81 -14.17 15.03 -2.94
N VAL A 82 -13.72 14.27 -3.94
CA VAL A 82 -12.58 14.62 -4.78
C VAL A 82 -13.01 15.54 -5.92
N HIS A 83 -12.20 16.56 -6.17
CA HIS A 83 -12.23 17.37 -7.37
C HIS A 83 -10.84 17.35 -8.01
N LEU A 84 -10.79 16.96 -9.28
CA LEU A 84 -9.56 17.00 -10.08
C LEU A 84 -9.47 18.32 -10.84
N ASP A 85 -8.24 18.78 -11.09
CA ASP A 85 -7.99 19.83 -12.08
C ASP A 85 -8.17 19.32 -13.52
N ASP A 86 -8.19 20.23 -14.50
CA ASP A 86 -8.40 19.90 -15.91
C ASP A 86 -7.34 18.94 -16.48
N LEU A 87 -6.12 19.04 -15.96
CA LEU A 87 -4.99 18.19 -16.34
C LEU A 87 -5.01 16.83 -15.61
N ARG A 88 -5.90 16.65 -14.64
CA ARG A 88 -5.95 15.52 -13.71
C ARG A 88 -4.60 15.28 -13.02
N SER A 89 -3.79 16.31 -12.85
CA SER A 89 -2.54 16.28 -12.10
C SER A 89 -2.76 16.57 -10.62
N THR A 90 -3.84 17.25 -10.26
CA THR A 90 -4.12 17.67 -8.88
C THR A 90 -5.44 17.12 -8.40
N ALA A 91 -5.45 16.56 -7.18
CA ALA A 91 -6.66 16.10 -6.50
C ALA A 91 -6.90 16.93 -5.24
N HIS A 92 -8.10 17.49 -5.10
CA HIS A 92 -8.54 18.29 -3.97
C HIS A 92 -9.74 17.65 -3.27
N ARG A 93 -9.69 17.51 -1.94
CA ARG A 93 -10.88 17.13 -1.16
C ARG A 93 -11.70 18.38 -0.82
N ARG A 94 -12.94 18.46 -1.31
CA ARG A 94 -13.83 19.63 -1.17
C ARG A 94 -14.21 19.91 0.28
N SER A 95 -14.78 18.93 0.96
CA SER A 95 -15.25 19.05 2.34
C SER A 95 -14.97 17.78 3.13
N THR A 96 -15.33 17.75 4.41
CA THR A 96 -15.15 16.59 5.32
C THR A 96 -13.68 16.12 5.45
N PHE A 97 -13.50 14.92 6.01
CA PHE A 97 -12.25 14.22 6.22
C PHE A 97 -12.12 12.90 5.45
N HIS A 98 -13.14 12.48 4.68
CA HIS A 98 -13.25 11.16 4.03
C HIS A 98 -13.72 11.25 2.57
N ASP A 99 -13.94 10.11 1.91
CA ASP A 99 -14.27 9.99 0.47
C ASP A 99 -13.21 10.64 -0.44
N GLY A 100 -11.94 10.53 -0.05
CA GLY A 100 -10.80 11.15 -0.71
C GLY A 100 -10.00 10.22 -1.63
N ILE A 101 -10.55 9.05 -1.96
CA ILE A 101 -9.84 8.00 -2.71
C ILE A 101 -9.61 8.43 -4.16
N VAL A 102 -8.38 8.25 -4.65
CA VAL A 102 -8.01 8.48 -6.06
C VAL A 102 -7.06 7.39 -6.54
N PHE A 103 -7.04 7.14 -7.85
CA PHE A 103 -6.16 6.17 -8.49
C PHE A 103 -5.33 6.80 -9.60
N SER A 104 -4.20 6.18 -9.95
CA SER A 104 -3.49 6.51 -11.20
C SER A 104 -4.33 6.15 -12.42
N GLN A 105 -4.20 6.89 -13.52
CA GLN A 105 -4.94 6.64 -14.75
C GLN A 105 -4.48 5.37 -15.48
N ARG A 106 -3.22 4.96 -15.26
CA ARG A 106 -2.63 3.76 -15.84
C ARG A 106 -1.98 2.87 -14.79
N PRO A 107 -1.66 1.60 -15.16
CA PRO A 107 -0.85 0.75 -14.31
C PRO A 107 0.54 1.33 -14.04
N VAL A 108 1.05 1.05 -12.85
CA VAL A 108 2.37 1.38 -12.32
C VAL A 108 3.16 0.09 -12.15
N TRP A 109 4.40 0.07 -12.64
CA TRP A 109 5.21 -1.15 -12.57
C TRP A 109 5.94 -1.25 -11.23
N PRO A 110 6.28 -2.47 -10.79
CA PRO A 110 7.22 -2.63 -9.68
C PRO A 110 8.53 -1.86 -9.95
N GLY A 111 8.93 -1.05 -8.98
CA GLY A 111 10.09 -0.16 -9.04
C GLY A 111 9.77 1.26 -9.52
N GLU A 112 8.68 1.45 -10.27
CA GLU A 112 8.26 2.76 -10.77
C GLU A 112 7.91 3.68 -9.60
N ARG A 113 8.46 4.90 -9.64
CA ARG A 113 8.31 5.90 -8.58
C ARG A 113 7.06 6.73 -8.82
N VAL A 114 6.12 6.69 -7.88
CA VAL A 114 4.95 7.57 -7.88
C VAL A 114 5.26 8.74 -6.95
N ALA A 115 5.27 9.96 -7.49
CA ALA A 115 5.64 11.15 -6.75
C ALA A 115 4.45 12.11 -6.59
N LEU A 116 4.25 12.56 -5.37
CA LEU A 116 3.14 13.41 -4.95
C LEU A 116 3.71 14.64 -4.24
N ARG A 117 3.33 15.85 -4.66
CA ARG A 117 3.51 17.05 -3.85
C ARG A 117 2.28 17.24 -2.96
N VAL A 118 2.50 17.43 -1.67
CA VAL A 118 1.43 17.85 -0.74
C VAL A 118 1.22 19.34 -0.91
N LEU A 119 0.05 19.75 -1.36
CA LEU A 119 -0.23 21.17 -1.64
C LEU A 119 -0.85 21.89 -0.46
N ARG A 120 -1.77 21.20 0.25
CA ARG A 120 -2.56 21.83 1.31
C ARG A 120 -2.85 20.85 2.43
N HIS A 121 -2.80 21.37 3.64
CA HIS A 121 -3.29 20.74 4.84
C HIS A 121 -4.33 21.62 5.55
N GLU A 122 -5.24 21.01 6.30
CA GLU A 122 -6.23 21.67 7.15
C GLU A 122 -6.03 21.20 8.60
N ASN A 123 -5.94 22.18 9.50
CA ASN A 123 -5.85 21.94 10.93
C ASN A 123 -7.25 21.60 11.47
N GLY A 124 -7.32 20.75 12.50
CA GLY A 124 -8.59 20.36 13.14
C GLY A 124 -9.13 18.99 12.74
N TRP A 125 -8.44 18.28 11.84
CA TRP A 125 -8.70 16.87 11.55
C TRP A 125 -7.59 15.98 12.10
N CYS A 126 -7.93 14.74 12.43
CA CYS A 126 -6.96 13.71 12.82
C CYS A 126 -6.64 12.79 11.63
N GLY A 127 -5.40 12.31 11.60
CA GLY A 127 -4.87 11.40 10.58
C GLY A 127 -4.37 12.10 9.31
N GLY A 128 -3.96 11.31 8.31
CA GLY A 128 -3.20 11.82 7.18
C GLY A 128 -3.28 10.98 5.92
N LEU A 129 -2.57 11.44 4.89
CA LEU A 129 -2.50 10.82 3.58
C LEU A 129 -2.11 9.34 3.65
N ARG A 130 -2.87 8.49 2.95
CA ARG A 130 -2.50 7.09 2.70
C ARG A 130 -2.07 6.92 1.26
N VAL A 131 -1.12 6.04 1.04
CA VAL A 131 -0.62 5.66 -0.29
C VAL A 131 -0.49 4.16 -0.39
N GLY A 132 -0.64 3.62 -1.59
CA GLY A 132 -0.62 2.18 -1.80
C GLY A 132 -0.76 1.77 -3.26
N PHE A 133 -1.04 0.49 -3.44
CA PHE A 133 -1.30 -0.12 -4.72
C PHE A 133 -2.55 -0.99 -4.69
N THR A 134 -3.25 -1.09 -5.82
CA THR A 134 -4.41 -1.96 -6.00
C THR A 134 -4.32 -2.74 -7.30
N ARG A 135 -4.97 -3.90 -7.36
CA ARG A 135 -5.24 -4.63 -8.62
C ARG A 135 -6.61 -4.33 -9.19
N LEU A 136 -7.40 -3.47 -8.54
CA LEU A 136 -8.64 -2.98 -9.12
C LEU A 136 -8.30 -2.06 -10.30
N ASP A 137 -8.81 -2.38 -11.48
CA ASP A 137 -8.67 -1.53 -12.65
C ASP A 137 -9.63 -0.33 -12.55
N PRO A 138 -9.13 0.92 -12.44
CA PRO A 138 -9.96 2.11 -12.33
C PRO A 138 -10.90 2.34 -13.51
N ALA A 139 -10.58 1.79 -14.69
CA ALA A 139 -11.48 1.87 -15.85
C ALA A 139 -12.80 1.12 -15.63
N HIS A 140 -12.84 0.19 -14.68
CA HIS A 140 -14.02 -0.60 -14.32
C HIS A 140 -14.62 -0.18 -12.97
N MET A 141 -14.14 0.92 -12.38
CA MET A 141 -14.65 1.47 -11.13
C MET A 141 -15.47 2.72 -11.39
N VAL A 142 -16.62 2.82 -10.73
CA VAL A 142 -17.43 4.04 -10.69
C VAL A 142 -17.26 4.67 -9.31
N GLY A 143 -16.91 5.96 -9.25
CA GLY A 143 -16.64 6.66 -7.99
C GLY A 143 -17.73 6.55 -6.92
N SER A 144 -19.01 6.45 -7.32
CA SER A 144 -20.14 6.26 -6.40
C SER A 144 -20.14 4.93 -5.64
N CYS A 145 -19.37 3.95 -6.11
CA CYS A 145 -19.24 2.63 -5.50
C CYS A 145 -18.00 2.51 -4.60
N LEU A 146 -17.19 3.57 -4.50
CA LEU A 146 -16.01 3.55 -3.63
C LEU A 146 -16.41 3.68 -2.16
N PRO A 147 -15.77 2.93 -1.25
CA PRO A 147 -15.97 3.12 0.17
C PRO A 147 -15.36 4.47 0.64
N PRO A 148 -15.70 4.93 1.85
CA PRO A 148 -15.22 6.21 2.36
C PRO A 148 -13.73 6.25 2.66
N PHE A 149 -13.09 5.10 2.91
CA PHE A 149 -11.67 5.00 3.24
C PHE A 149 -10.95 3.91 2.44
N VAL A 150 -9.66 4.12 2.16
CA VAL A 150 -8.82 3.03 1.63
C VAL A 150 -8.54 1.98 2.71
N CYS A 151 -8.19 2.43 3.92
CA CYS A 151 -7.97 1.57 5.08
C CYS A 151 -9.00 1.92 6.17
N PRO A 152 -9.76 0.94 6.71
CA PRO A 152 -9.70 -0.49 6.37
C PRO A 152 -10.53 -0.90 5.14
N ASP A 153 -11.51 -0.09 4.73
CA ASP A 153 -12.62 -0.56 3.90
C ASP A 153 -12.21 -1.16 2.54
N LEU A 154 -11.50 -0.39 1.70
CA LEU A 154 -11.14 -0.86 0.36
C LEU A 154 -10.15 -2.03 0.44
N GLU A 155 -9.22 -1.98 1.39
CA GLU A 155 -8.25 -3.04 1.63
C GLU A 155 -8.89 -4.38 2.06
N GLU A 156 -9.87 -4.36 2.97
CA GLU A 156 -10.53 -5.59 3.41
C GLU A 156 -11.42 -6.22 2.33
N GLN A 157 -11.92 -5.41 1.39
CA GLN A 157 -12.90 -5.82 0.38
C GLN A 157 -12.26 -6.19 -0.97
N SER A 158 -10.99 -5.87 -1.17
CA SER A 158 -10.37 -5.92 -2.50
C SER A 158 -8.86 -6.20 -2.45
N PRO A 159 -8.23 -6.58 -3.57
CA PRO A 159 -6.77 -6.72 -3.66
C PRO A 159 -6.09 -5.35 -3.66
N THR A 160 -6.11 -4.67 -2.50
CA THR A 160 -5.58 -3.33 -2.28
C THR A 160 -4.68 -3.33 -1.04
N TRP A 161 -3.52 -2.69 -1.13
CA TRP A 161 -2.54 -2.59 -0.04
C TRP A 161 -2.12 -1.13 0.11
N ALA A 162 -2.48 -0.50 1.21
CA ALA A 162 -2.12 0.89 1.48
C ALA A 162 -1.61 1.10 2.90
N ALA A 163 -0.92 2.20 3.13
CA ALA A 163 -0.38 2.56 4.43
C ALA A 163 -0.54 4.05 4.71
N LEU A 164 -0.78 4.38 5.97
CA LEU A 164 -0.72 5.75 6.47
C LEU A 164 0.72 6.25 6.42
N LEU A 165 0.91 7.43 5.82
CA LEU A 165 2.19 8.10 5.86
C LEU A 165 2.44 8.71 7.25
N PRO A 166 3.69 8.66 7.77
CA PRO A 166 4.04 9.36 9.00
C PRO A 166 3.73 10.84 8.92
N GLU A 167 3.29 11.46 10.01
CA GLU A 167 2.89 12.87 10.05
C GLU A 167 3.95 13.83 9.47
N GLY A 168 5.23 13.56 9.74
CA GLY A 168 6.34 14.36 9.21
C GLY A 168 6.48 14.36 7.67
N PHE A 169 5.92 13.36 6.98
CA PHE A 169 5.98 13.26 5.53
C PHE A 169 4.97 14.19 4.86
N VAL A 170 3.89 14.54 5.56
CA VAL A 170 2.68 15.10 4.95
C VAL A 170 2.52 16.59 5.28
N ARG A 171 3.56 17.37 5.03
CA ARG A 171 3.55 18.84 5.17
C ARG A 171 3.40 19.50 3.81
N ALA A 172 2.70 20.64 3.74
CA ALA A 172 2.60 21.40 2.51
C ALA A 172 3.99 21.73 1.95
N GLY A 173 4.17 21.50 0.65
CA GLY A 173 5.45 21.62 -0.06
C GLY A 173 6.28 20.33 -0.10
N ASN A 174 6.07 19.37 0.81
CA ASN A 174 6.79 18.10 0.75
C ASN A 174 6.45 17.32 -0.52
N VAL A 175 7.45 16.63 -1.06
CA VAL A 175 7.27 15.65 -2.13
C VAL A 175 7.44 14.26 -1.55
N VAL A 176 6.34 13.52 -1.50
CA VAL A 176 6.33 12.12 -1.12
C VAL A 176 6.50 11.27 -2.36
N CYS A 177 7.46 10.36 -2.34
CA CYS A 177 7.70 9.42 -3.42
C CYS A 177 7.56 7.99 -2.89
N PHE A 178 6.65 7.21 -3.45
CA PHE A 178 6.40 5.83 -3.04
C PHE A 178 6.48 4.86 -4.22
N TRP A 179 6.80 3.60 -3.92
CA TRP A 179 6.93 2.53 -4.89
C TRP A 179 6.83 1.17 -4.22
N VAL A 180 6.53 0.14 -5.01
CA VAL A 180 6.65 -1.25 -4.59
C VAL A 180 7.80 -1.92 -5.33
N ASN A 181 8.66 -2.69 -4.64
CA ASN A 181 9.71 -3.45 -5.31
C ASN A 181 9.21 -4.84 -5.79
N ARG A 182 10.06 -5.60 -6.49
CA ARG A 182 9.70 -6.95 -6.98
C ARG A 182 9.43 -7.99 -5.88
N ARG A 183 9.82 -7.70 -4.62
CA ARG A 183 9.54 -8.53 -3.44
C ARG A 183 8.19 -8.24 -2.80
N GLY A 184 7.42 -7.28 -3.32
CA GLY A 184 6.14 -6.86 -2.72
C GLY A 184 6.28 -5.90 -1.55
N TRP A 185 7.43 -5.25 -1.40
CA TRP A 185 7.68 -4.29 -0.33
C TRP A 185 7.34 -2.88 -0.80
N LEU A 186 6.39 -2.25 -0.10
CA LEU A 186 5.94 -0.87 -0.31
C LEU A 186 6.84 0.07 0.49
N PHE A 187 7.47 1.01 -0.20
CA PHE A 187 8.31 2.05 0.38
C PHE A 187 7.73 3.43 0.12
N ALA A 188 8.05 4.38 0.99
CA ALA A 188 7.92 5.79 0.72
C ALA A 188 9.13 6.57 1.23
N LYS A 189 9.52 7.64 0.54
CA LYS A 189 10.47 8.65 1.02
C LYS A 189 9.83 10.03 0.92
N VAL A 190 10.31 10.97 1.70
CA VAL A 190 9.93 12.39 1.59
C VAL A 190 11.14 13.23 1.21
N ASN A 191 11.00 14.05 0.18
CA ASN A 191 12.06 14.88 -0.37
C ASN A 191 13.34 14.05 -0.65
N ALA A 192 14.50 14.54 -0.21
CA ALA A 192 15.78 13.82 -0.25
C ALA A 192 16.01 12.87 0.95
N GLY A 193 14.97 12.58 1.72
CA GLY A 193 15.03 11.70 2.88
C GLY A 193 15.24 10.23 2.53
N ARG A 194 15.52 9.43 3.55
CA ARG A 194 15.69 7.98 3.40
C ARG A 194 14.36 7.29 3.09
N PRO A 195 14.36 6.22 2.28
CA PRO A 195 13.20 5.36 2.12
C PRO A 195 12.78 4.70 3.44
N LEU A 196 11.49 4.78 3.75
CA LEU A 196 10.82 4.07 4.83
C LEU A 196 10.04 2.90 4.24
N LEU A 197 10.20 1.71 4.83
CA LEU A 197 9.37 0.55 4.51
C LEU A 197 8.01 0.69 5.20
N LEU A 198 6.94 0.73 4.40
CA LEU A 198 5.58 0.82 4.90
C LEU A 198 4.92 -0.55 5.03
N ARG A 199 5.12 -1.46 4.06
CA ARG A 199 4.50 -2.80 4.01
C ARG A 199 5.36 -3.83 3.28
N LYS A 200 5.08 -5.13 3.49
CA LYS A 200 5.84 -6.26 2.90
C LYS A 200 4.99 -7.24 2.09
N ASP A 201 3.70 -6.99 1.94
CA ASP A 201 2.69 -7.95 1.52
C ASP A 201 1.98 -7.58 0.21
N VAL A 202 2.51 -6.61 -0.55
CA VAL A 202 1.91 -6.21 -1.84
C VAL A 202 2.12 -7.30 -2.87
N LEU A 203 1.05 -7.83 -3.44
CA LEU A 203 1.16 -8.87 -4.47
C LEU A 203 1.48 -8.24 -5.84
N VAL A 204 2.72 -8.41 -6.31
CA VAL A 204 3.21 -7.82 -7.57
C VAL A 204 3.18 -8.74 -8.79
N GLN A 205 2.89 -10.04 -8.61
CA GLN A 205 2.92 -11.03 -9.70
C GLN A 205 1.52 -11.37 -10.24
N GLY A 206 1.40 -11.50 -11.56
CA GLY A 206 0.20 -12.07 -12.20
C GLY A 206 -0.97 -11.10 -12.43
N ALA A 207 -0.81 -9.81 -12.12
CA ALA A 207 -1.76 -8.76 -12.50
C ALA A 207 -1.07 -7.38 -12.50
N PRO A 208 -1.56 -6.41 -13.30
CA PRO A 208 -1.11 -5.02 -13.20
C PRO A 208 -1.49 -4.40 -11.85
N LEU A 209 -0.74 -3.37 -11.44
CA LEU A 209 -1.02 -2.58 -10.25
C LEU A 209 -1.32 -1.14 -10.65
N TRP A 210 -2.28 -0.51 -9.97
CA TRP A 210 -2.52 0.93 -10.03
C TRP A 210 -2.12 1.55 -8.71
N ALA A 211 -1.60 2.76 -8.74
CA ALA A 211 -1.39 3.52 -7.51
C ALA A 211 -2.74 3.96 -6.95
N VAL A 212 -2.90 3.85 -5.64
CA VAL A 212 -4.07 4.34 -4.90
C VAL A 212 -3.61 5.28 -3.80
N MET A 213 -4.34 6.38 -3.65
CA MET A 213 -4.09 7.38 -2.61
C MET A 213 -5.41 7.75 -1.95
N ASP A 214 -5.35 8.06 -0.65
CA ASP A 214 -6.51 8.53 0.11
C ASP A 214 -6.21 9.93 0.63
N VAL A 215 -6.78 10.94 -0.02
CA VAL A 215 -6.69 12.35 0.41
C VAL A 215 -7.57 12.51 1.65
N TYR A 216 -7.04 12.09 2.80
CA TYR A 216 -7.76 11.97 4.07
C TYR A 216 -7.24 12.91 5.16
N GLY A 217 -8.12 13.21 6.12
CA GLY A 217 -7.73 13.82 7.39
C GLY A 217 -7.17 15.21 7.19
N THR A 218 -5.97 15.45 7.71
CA THR A 218 -5.30 16.75 7.59
C THR A 218 -4.94 17.11 6.14
N THR A 219 -4.76 16.14 5.24
CA THR A 219 -4.36 16.43 3.86
C THR A 219 -5.57 16.84 3.02
N LYS A 220 -5.49 17.97 2.31
CA LYS A 220 -6.58 18.49 1.48
C LYS A 220 -6.31 18.48 -0.01
N ALA A 221 -5.04 18.52 -0.41
CA ALA A 221 -4.70 18.56 -1.82
C ALA A 221 -3.33 17.94 -2.07
N ILE A 222 -3.25 17.15 -3.14
CA ILE A 222 -2.03 16.52 -3.63
C ILE A 222 -1.91 16.70 -5.14
N GLU A 223 -0.68 16.79 -5.64
CA GLU A 223 -0.34 16.90 -7.06
C GLU A 223 0.57 15.73 -7.46
N LEU A 224 0.21 14.98 -8.50
CA LEU A 224 1.08 14.01 -9.16
C LEU A 224 2.16 14.75 -9.94
N LEU A 225 3.42 14.41 -9.66
CA LEU A 225 4.57 14.99 -10.34
C LEU A 225 5.08 14.05 -11.44
N ASP A 226 5.38 14.61 -12.62
CA ASP A 226 6.11 13.89 -13.65
C ASP A 226 7.58 13.74 -13.24
N PRO A 227 8.09 12.51 -13.05
CA PRO A 227 9.49 12.28 -12.72
C PRO A 227 10.46 12.81 -13.80
N LYS A 228 10.05 12.88 -15.08
CA LYS A 228 10.89 13.42 -16.15
C LYS A 228 11.10 14.92 -16.02
N ALA A 229 10.04 15.65 -15.69
CA ALA A 229 10.12 17.08 -15.39
C ALA A 229 10.80 17.36 -14.03
N ASN A 230 10.92 16.35 -13.17
CA ASN A 230 11.45 16.45 -11.82
C ASN A 230 12.54 15.41 -11.58
N ALA A 231 13.61 15.47 -12.38
CA ALA A 231 14.70 14.48 -12.36
C ALA A 231 15.38 14.32 -10.99
N TRP A 232 15.27 15.28 -10.06
CA TRP A 232 15.77 15.14 -8.69
C TRP A 232 14.98 14.13 -7.84
N ILE A 233 13.75 13.78 -8.24
CA ILE A 233 12.91 12.75 -7.61
C ILE A 233 13.53 11.37 -7.84
N THR A 234 13.98 11.13 -9.08
CA THR A 234 14.72 9.93 -9.51
C THR A 234 16.23 10.08 -9.28
N GLY A 235 16.74 11.29 -9.09
CA GLY A 235 18.16 11.66 -9.06
C GLY A 235 18.87 11.45 -7.73
N GLY A 236 18.32 10.64 -6.83
CA GLY A 236 19.21 9.84 -6.01
C GLY A 236 19.69 8.73 -6.93
N GLU A 237 21.01 8.55 -7.11
CA GLU A 237 21.60 7.35 -7.70
C GLU A 237 20.69 6.14 -7.44
N PRO A 238 20.44 5.24 -8.42
CA PRO A 238 19.81 3.97 -8.11
C PRO A 238 20.67 3.40 -6.98
N VAL A 239 20.19 3.55 -5.74
CA VAL A 239 20.77 2.87 -4.60
C VAL A 239 20.73 1.45 -5.13
N PRO A 240 21.90 0.80 -5.36
CA PRO A 240 21.91 -0.60 -5.74
C PRO A 240 20.88 -1.21 -4.82
N GLU A 241 19.87 -1.92 -5.35
CA GLU A 241 18.95 -2.69 -4.50
C GLU A 241 19.83 -3.19 -3.38
N PRO A 242 19.64 -2.75 -2.12
CA PRO A 242 20.66 -3.01 -1.13
C PRO A 242 20.82 -4.50 -1.23
N GLU A 243 22.01 -4.94 -1.66
CA GLU A 243 22.40 -6.30 -1.43
C GLU A 243 22.21 -6.38 0.06
N VAL A 244 21.14 -7.05 0.44
CA VAL A 244 20.73 -7.16 1.81
C VAL A 244 21.88 -7.98 2.38
N THR A 245 22.91 -7.31 2.88
CA THR A 245 23.68 -7.82 4.00
C THR A 245 22.65 -7.88 5.10
N SER A 246 22.04 -9.05 5.17
CA SER A 246 20.88 -9.32 5.99
C SER A 246 21.25 -9.06 7.44
N GLY A 247 20.65 -8.03 8.03
CA GLY A 247 20.41 -8.01 9.47
C GLY A 247 21.47 -7.35 10.34
N GLU A 248 22.06 -6.23 9.94
CA GLU A 248 23.08 -5.58 10.77
C GLU A 248 22.59 -4.42 11.66
N GLU A 249 21.36 -3.90 11.55
CA GLU A 249 20.86 -2.79 12.38
C GLU A 249 19.74 -3.22 13.36
N CYS A 250 19.76 -2.67 14.57
CA CYS A 250 18.78 -2.97 15.61
C CYS A 250 17.39 -2.43 15.26
N VAL A 251 16.38 -3.29 15.24
CA VAL A 251 14.99 -2.93 14.88
C VAL A 251 14.24 -2.11 15.94
N ILE A 252 14.82 -1.91 17.13
CA ILE A 252 14.23 -1.10 18.19
C ILE A 252 14.75 0.33 18.10
N CYS A 253 16.08 0.50 18.08
CA CYS A 253 16.67 1.84 18.10
C CYS A 253 17.00 2.36 16.70
N PHE A 254 17.25 1.52 15.70
CA PHE A 254 17.75 1.92 14.38
C PHE A 254 19.07 2.73 14.42
N HIS A 255 19.81 2.67 15.53
CA HIS A 255 21.08 3.39 15.72
C HIS A 255 22.28 2.44 15.83
N ASN A 256 22.11 1.31 16.52
CA ASN A 256 23.19 0.38 16.83
C ASN A 256 23.05 -0.92 16.03
N THR A 257 24.16 -1.62 15.86
CA THR A 257 24.17 -2.88 15.13
C THR A 257 23.39 -3.99 15.84
N ALA A 258 22.63 -4.79 15.09
CA ALA A 258 21.96 -5.99 15.57
C ALA A 258 23.00 -7.09 15.83
N ASN A 259 23.52 -7.11 17.05
CA ASN A 259 24.59 -8.00 17.50
C ASN A 259 24.15 -8.88 18.67
N THR A 260 22.86 -9.03 18.92
CA THR A 260 22.35 -9.72 20.11
C THR A 260 21.19 -10.64 19.76
N ARG A 261 21.30 -11.88 20.24
CA ARG A 261 20.34 -12.96 20.08
C ARG A 261 19.60 -13.21 21.39
N LEU A 262 18.28 -13.40 21.30
CA LEU A 262 17.43 -13.76 22.44
C LEU A 262 17.20 -15.28 22.49
N ILE A 263 17.53 -15.91 23.59
CA ILE A 263 17.37 -17.36 23.82
C ILE A 263 16.06 -17.62 24.58
N PRO A 264 15.28 -18.67 24.24
CA PRO A 264 15.56 -19.71 23.25
C PRO A 264 15.10 -19.38 21.82
N CYS A 265 14.35 -18.30 21.61
CA CYS A 265 13.67 -18.05 20.33
C CYS A 265 14.58 -17.74 19.12
N GLY A 266 15.86 -17.42 19.35
CA GLY A 266 16.87 -17.22 18.31
C GLY A 266 16.80 -15.89 17.55
N HIS A 267 15.80 -15.03 17.81
CA HIS A 267 15.70 -13.72 17.15
C HIS A 267 16.90 -12.83 17.50
N SER A 268 17.56 -12.29 16.47
CA SER A 268 18.85 -11.60 16.60
C SER A 268 18.86 -10.17 16.06
N HIS A 269 17.68 -9.54 15.94
CA HIS A 269 17.52 -8.22 15.32
C HIS A 269 17.79 -7.04 16.27
N PHE A 270 18.49 -7.26 17.38
CA PHE A 270 18.60 -6.30 18.46
C PHE A 270 20.06 -5.98 18.76
N CYS A 271 20.35 -4.73 19.12
CA CYS A 271 21.61 -4.39 19.75
C CYS A 271 21.57 -4.81 21.22
N SER A 272 22.75 -4.98 21.84
CA SER A 272 22.86 -5.42 23.23
C SER A 272 22.11 -4.52 24.20
N SER A 273 22.17 -3.21 24.02
CA SER A 273 21.46 -2.25 24.87
C SER A 273 19.93 -2.43 24.81
N CYS A 274 19.34 -2.49 23.61
CA CYS A 274 17.90 -2.66 23.46
C CYS A 274 17.44 -4.05 23.91
N ALA A 275 18.22 -5.10 23.63
CA ALA A 275 17.90 -6.46 24.07
C ALA A 275 17.85 -6.57 25.60
N TRP A 276 18.81 -5.95 26.30
CA TRP A 276 18.84 -5.93 27.77
C TRP A 276 17.69 -5.11 28.39
N HIS A 277 17.27 -4.00 27.77
CA HIS A 277 16.07 -3.28 28.22
C HIS A 277 14.81 -4.14 28.08
N VAL A 278 14.61 -4.76 26.93
CA VAL A 278 13.47 -5.67 26.72
C VAL A 278 13.46 -6.83 27.73
N PHE A 279 14.63 -7.41 28.00
CA PHE A 279 14.78 -8.50 28.97
C PHE A 279 14.39 -8.06 30.39
N LYS A 280 14.81 -6.86 30.81
CA LYS A 280 14.48 -6.31 32.13
C LYS A 280 13.01 -5.89 32.26
N ASP A 281 12.45 -5.29 31.23
CA ASP A 281 11.11 -4.69 31.31
C ASP A 281 10.01 -5.72 31.14
N THR A 282 10.14 -6.60 30.15
CA THR A 282 9.06 -7.51 29.74
C THR A 282 9.46 -8.97 29.75
N ALA A 283 10.76 -9.27 29.64
CA ALA A 283 11.30 -10.62 29.42
C ALA A 283 10.60 -11.39 28.27
N LYS A 284 10.03 -10.67 27.28
CA LYS A 284 9.35 -11.26 26.12
C LYS A 284 9.92 -10.73 24.81
N CYS A 285 10.22 -11.63 23.87
CA CYS A 285 10.79 -11.26 22.57
C CYS A 285 9.84 -10.35 21.78
N PRO A 286 10.27 -9.19 21.26
CA PRO A 286 9.42 -8.28 20.48
C PRO A 286 8.92 -8.87 19.15
N MET A 287 9.63 -9.86 18.60
CA MET A 287 9.27 -10.49 17.32
C MET A 287 8.20 -11.58 17.48
N CYS A 288 8.35 -12.45 18.48
CA CYS A 288 7.53 -13.65 18.63
C CYS A 288 6.83 -13.79 19.99
N ARG A 289 7.04 -12.83 20.89
CA ARG A 289 6.47 -12.78 22.26
C ARG A 289 6.85 -13.94 23.18
N TRP A 290 7.78 -14.79 22.76
CA TRP A 290 8.31 -15.89 23.57
C TRP A 290 9.08 -15.37 24.78
N GLN A 291 9.05 -16.10 25.90
CA GLN A 291 9.80 -15.76 27.09
C GLN A 291 11.30 -15.84 26.81
N ILE A 292 12.03 -14.77 27.16
CA ILE A 292 13.48 -14.69 27.03
C ILE A 292 14.07 -15.27 28.30
N GLU A 293 14.97 -16.23 28.15
CA GLU A 293 15.74 -16.84 29.23
C GLU A 293 17.14 -16.26 29.31
N GLU A 294 17.74 -15.93 28.16
CA GLU A 294 19.10 -15.38 28.07
C GLU A 294 19.23 -14.37 26.92
N VAL A 295 20.12 -13.39 27.10
CA VAL A 295 20.51 -12.40 26.11
C VAL A 295 21.99 -12.61 25.75
N THR A 296 22.26 -13.09 24.54
CA THR A 296 23.62 -13.45 24.10
C THR A 296 24.10 -12.53 22.98
N VAL A 297 25.25 -11.87 23.15
CA VAL A 297 25.87 -11.09 22.08
C VAL A 297 26.50 -12.04 21.07
N VAL A 298 26.17 -11.89 19.79
CA VAL A 298 26.72 -12.66 18.68
C VAL A 298 27.77 -11.82 17.93
N PRO A 299 28.99 -12.34 17.69
CA PRO A 299 29.98 -11.65 16.87
C PRO A 299 29.48 -11.50 15.44
N SER A 300 29.49 -10.28 14.91
CA SER A 300 29.27 -10.02 13.48
C SER A 300 30.46 -10.63 12.72
N LEU A 301 30.20 -11.59 11.82
CA LEU A 301 31.21 -12.13 10.91
C LEU A 301 31.66 -11.00 9.98
N LYS A 302 32.80 -10.37 10.28
CA LYS A 302 33.53 -9.58 9.29
C LYS A 302 34.27 -10.56 8.39
N THR A 303 33.95 -10.55 7.10
CA THR A 303 34.76 -11.21 6.07
C THR A 303 36.14 -10.58 6.11
N GLU A 304 37.12 -11.32 6.62
CA GLU A 304 38.54 -11.02 6.40
C GLU A 304 38.84 -11.32 4.93
N GLU A 305 39.00 -10.29 4.10
CA GLU A 305 39.80 -10.42 2.89
C GLU A 305 41.21 -9.94 3.22
N GLY A 306 42.10 -10.91 3.33
CA GLY A 306 43.50 -10.72 3.65
C GLY A 306 44.41 -10.69 2.43
N SER A 307 45.57 -10.07 2.68
CA SER A 307 46.88 -10.19 2.01
C SER A 307 47.01 -9.70 0.57
#